data_AF-A0A838WKY4-F1
#
_entry.id   AF-A0A838WKY4-F1
#
_cell.length_a   1.000
_cell.length_b   1.000
_cell.length_c   1.000
_cell.angle_alpha   90.00
_cell.angle_beta   90.00
_cell.angle_gamma   90.00
#
_symmetry.space_group_name_H-M   'P 1'
#
loop_
_entity.id
_entity.type
_entity.pdbx_description
1 polymer ?
#
loop_
_entity_poly.entity_id
_entity_poly.type
_entity_poly.pdbx_seq_one_letter_code
_entity_poly.pdbx_strand_id
1 'polypeptide(L)'
;GLPDLLFGLIIIGYAGKNLGLGLDDYFWGILPLGCSLVILYSLWFMLGSTSIWFTKVYNTTEVLRGLLEAGRYPMSAYPMGYRVFFTFVVPVSFLTTVPAQAILGQIQVVWLISAVFLALFLFFLSTWFWRFALRFYTSASS
;
A
#
# COMPACT_ATOMS: atom_id res chain seq x y z
N GLY A 1 -3.39 -9.68 10.26
CA GLY A 1 -3.85 -9.67 11.66
C GLY A 1 -2.68 -9.41 12.60
N LEU A 2 -2.93 -9.30 13.91
CA LEU A 2 -1.89 -9.15 14.95
C LEU A 2 -0.76 -10.21 14.84
N PRO A 3 -1.05 -11.51 14.58
CA PRO A 3 -0.01 -12.51 14.39
C PRO A 3 0.91 -12.23 13.19
N ASP A 4 0.35 -11.78 12.06
CA ASP A 4 1.13 -11.45 10.86
C ASP A 4 2.07 -10.26 11.09
N LEU A 5 1.62 -9.29 11.92
CA LEU A 5 2.39 -8.11 12.26
C LEU A 5 3.59 -8.47 13.16
N LEU A 6 3.36 -9.34 14.16
CA LEU A 6 4.43 -9.89 15.00
C LEU A 6 5.43 -10.71 14.17
N PHE A 7 4.92 -11.58 13.29
CA PHE A 7 5.76 -12.39 12.42
C PHE A 7 6.60 -11.53 11.47
N GLY A 8 6.01 -10.49 10.88
CA GLY A 8 6.72 -9.53 10.05
C GLY A 8 7.84 -8.80 10.81
N LEU A 9 7.57 -8.33 12.03
CA LEU A 9 8.59 -7.69 12.87
C LEU A 9 9.75 -8.63 13.22
N ILE A 10 9.45 -9.88 13.55
CA ILE A 10 10.48 -10.90 13.84
C ILE A 10 11.35 -11.14 12.60
N ILE A 11 10.75 -11.27 11.41
CA ILE A 11 11.48 -11.45 10.16
C ILE A 11 12.38 -10.26 9.87
N ILE A 12 11.87 -9.03 10.02
CA ILE A 12 12.64 -7.81 9.77
C ILE A 12 13.87 -7.75 10.71
N GLY A 13 13.68 -8.01 12.01
CA GLY A 13 14.79 -8.04 12.97
C GLY A 13 15.80 -9.17 12.72
N TYR A 14 15.32 -10.37 12.38
CA TYR A 14 16.18 -11.51 12.06
C TYR A 14 16.99 -11.28 10.78
N ALA A 15 16.33 -10.84 9.71
CA ALA A 15 16.96 -10.54 8.43
C ALA A 15 17.96 -9.39 8.56
N GLY A 16 17.61 -8.33 9.28
CA GLY A 16 18.51 -7.21 9.50
C GLY A 16 19.74 -7.58 10.33
N LYS A 17 19.60 -8.46 11.32
CA LYS A 17 20.76 -9.01 12.04
C LYS A 17 21.69 -9.82 11.12
N ASN A 18 21.14 -10.63 10.23
CA ASN A 18 21.93 -11.41 9.26
C ASN A 18 22.60 -10.53 8.19
N LEU A 19 21.99 -9.40 7.85
CA LEU A 19 22.49 -8.44 6.88
C LEU A 19 23.44 -7.40 7.49
N GLY A 20 23.60 -7.37 8.81
CA GLY A 20 24.49 -6.43 9.52
C GLY A 20 23.97 -4.99 9.54
N LEU A 21 22.65 -4.79 9.45
CA LEU A 21 22.04 -3.45 9.39
C LEU A 21 22.19 -2.70 10.72
N GLY A 22 22.53 -1.41 10.62
CA GLY A 22 22.61 -0.50 11.75
C GLY A 22 21.22 0.01 12.18
N LEU A 23 21.14 0.63 13.36
CA LEU A 23 19.87 1.23 13.84
C LEU A 23 19.42 2.42 12.95
N ASP A 24 20.38 3.10 12.34
CA ASP A 24 20.22 4.18 11.37
C ASP A 24 19.49 3.75 10.10
N ASP A 25 19.74 2.53 9.60
CA ASP A 25 19.04 1.98 8.44
C ASP A 25 17.53 1.84 8.69
N TYR A 26 17.14 1.44 9.90
CA TYR A 26 15.73 1.36 10.28
C TYR A 26 15.08 2.74 10.36
N PHE A 27 15.80 3.77 10.82
CA PHE A 27 15.30 5.14 10.84
C PHE A 27 14.96 5.64 9.44
N TRP A 28 15.83 5.38 8.45
CA TRP A 28 15.57 5.72 7.05
C TRP A 28 14.39 4.94 6.46
N GLY A 29 14.14 3.72 6.94
CA GLY A 29 12.99 2.90 6.56
C GLY A 29 11.63 3.40 7.06
N ILE A 30 11.57 4.13 8.18
CA ILE A 30 10.30 4.54 8.82
C ILE A 30 9.46 5.43 7.89
N LEU A 31 10.07 6.41 7.23
CA LEU A 31 9.35 7.35 6.36
C LEU A 31 8.67 6.65 5.17
N PRO A 32 9.37 5.86 4.33
CA PRO A 32 8.74 5.12 3.23
C PRO A 32 7.78 4.04 3.72
N LEU A 33 8.02 3.41 4.87
CA LEU A 33 7.04 2.51 5.50
C LEU A 33 5.74 3.26 5.86
N GLY A 34 5.84 4.45 6.46
CA GLY A 34 4.69 5.30 6.75
C GLY A 34 3.92 5.68 5.49
N CYS A 35 4.62 6.08 4.42
CA CYS A 35 4.00 6.37 3.13
C CYS A 35 3.26 5.14 2.57
N SER A 36 3.88 3.96 2.68
CA SER A 36 3.28 2.69 2.25
C SER A 36 1.95 2.42 2.96
N LEU A 37 1.90 2.64 4.28
CA LEU A 37 0.69 2.47 5.08
C LEU A 37 -0.41 3.44 4.66
N VAL A 38 -0.08 4.71 4.40
CA VAL A 38 -1.05 5.71 3.93
C VAL A 38 -1.61 5.36 2.55
N ILE A 39 -0.75 4.92 1.63
CA ILE A 39 -1.17 4.44 0.30
C ILE A 39 -2.14 3.26 0.45
N LEU A 40 -1.75 2.24 1.23
CA LEU A 40 -2.57 1.06 1.43
C LEU A 40 -3.93 1.41 2.06
N TYR A 41 -3.93 2.26 3.08
CA TYR A 41 -5.15 2.76 3.71
C TYR A 41 -6.05 3.47 2.70
N SER A 42 -5.49 4.37 1.88
CA SER A 42 -6.26 5.16 0.93
C SER A 42 -6.94 4.29 -0.13
N LEU A 43 -6.22 3.28 -0.65
CA LEU A 43 -6.77 2.30 -1.58
C LEU A 43 -7.89 1.47 -0.94
N TRP A 44 -7.66 0.95 0.27
CA TRP A 44 -8.67 0.21 1.04
C TRP A 44 -9.92 1.05 1.30
N PHE A 45 -9.74 2.30 1.68
CA PHE A 45 -10.83 3.20 2.01
C PHE A 45 -11.67 3.53 0.76
N MET A 46 -11.03 3.78 -0.40
CA MET A 46 -11.75 3.95 -1.66
C MET A 46 -12.57 2.71 -2.01
N LEU A 47 -11.97 1.52 -1.96
CA LEU A 47 -12.69 0.25 -2.19
C LEU A 47 -13.86 0.08 -1.20
N GLY A 48 -13.65 0.34 0.08
CA GLY A 48 -14.69 0.29 1.10
C GLY A 48 -15.83 1.25 0.82
N SER A 49 -15.54 2.49 0.40
CA SER A 49 -16.56 3.49 0.07
C SER A 49 -17.42 3.13 -1.14
N THR A 50 -16.94 2.25 -2.04
CA THR A 50 -17.78 1.75 -3.15
C THR A 50 -18.97 0.92 -2.68
N SER A 51 -18.94 0.39 -1.45
CA SER A 51 -20.08 -0.33 -0.85
C SER A 51 -21.33 0.53 -0.73
N ILE A 52 -21.20 1.87 -0.77
CA ILE A 52 -22.35 2.79 -0.76
C ILE A 52 -23.22 2.60 -2.01
N TRP A 53 -22.63 2.34 -3.18
CA TRP A 53 -23.37 2.12 -4.42
C TRP A 53 -23.72 0.65 -4.66
N PHE A 54 -22.83 -0.26 -4.27
CA PHE A 54 -22.98 -1.68 -4.55
C PHE A 54 -23.46 -2.44 -3.31
N THR A 55 -24.75 -2.77 -3.24
CA THR A 55 -25.35 -3.55 -2.15
C THR A 55 -24.97 -5.05 -2.14
N LYS A 56 -24.35 -5.57 -3.22
CA LYS A 56 -23.79 -6.93 -3.30
C LYS A 56 -22.26 -6.88 -3.45
N VAL A 57 -21.57 -6.60 -2.36
CA VAL A 57 -20.09 -6.56 -2.25
C VAL A 57 -19.50 -7.97 -2.09
N TYR A 58 -19.94 -8.96 -2.87
CA TYR A 58 -19.47 -10.35 -2.67
C TYR A 58 -18.03 -10.60 -3.16
N ASN A 59 -17.43 -9.70 -3.97
CA ASN A 59 -16.12 -9.93 -4.58
C ASN A 59 -15.04 -8.86 -4.30
N THR A 60 -15.32 -7.79 -3.56
CA THR A 60 -14.34 -6.70 -3.38
C THR A 60 -13.13 -7.15 -2.55
N THR A 61 -13.33 -8.07 -1.61
CA THR A 61 -12.26 -8.72 -0.86
C THR A 61 -11.42 -9.67 -1.72
N GLU A 62 -12.01 -10.32 -2.72
CA GLU A 62 -11.31 -11.23 -3.65
C GLU A 62 -10.42 -10.46 -4.62
N VAL A 63 -10.90 -9.33 -5.16
CA VAL A 63 -10.07 -8.44 -5.98
C VAL A 63 -8.85 -7.97 -5.20
N LEU A 64 -9.05 -7.57 -3.94
CA LEU A 64 -7.96 -7.13 -3.09
C LEU A 64 -7.01 -8.28 -2.69
N ARG A 65 -7.53 -9.47 -2.37
CA ARG A 65 -6.71 -10.67 -2.13
C ARG A 65 -5.83 -10.97 -3.34
N GLY A 66 -6.39 -10.96 -4.55
CA GLY A 66 -5.62 -11.15 -5.78
C GLY A 66 -4.55 -10.08 -5.98
N LEU A 67 -4.82 -8.83 -5.59
CA LEU A 67 -3.84 -7.76 -5.63
C LEU A 67 -2.70 -7.94 -4.62
N LEU A 68 -3.01 -8.37 -3.38
CA LEU A 68 -2.00 -8.65 -2.36
C LEU A 68 -1.17 -9.89 -2.71
N GLU A 69 -1.76 -10.92 -3.31
CA GLU A 69 -1.05 -12.11 -3.80
C GLU A 69 -0.13 -11.77 -4.97
N ALA A 70 -0.58 -10.94 -5.91
CA ALA A 70 0.26 -10.46 -7.01
C ALA A 70 1.46 -9.64 -6.50
N GLY A 71 1.29 -8.93 -5.38
CA GLY A 71 2.37 -8.17 -4.74
C GLY A 71 3.51 -9.02 -4.16
N ARG A 72 3.34 -10.34 -4.04
CA ARG A 72 4.38 -11.26 -3.54
C ARG A 72 5.48 -11.54 -4.56
N TYR A 73 5.22 -11.27 -5.84
CA TYR A 73 6.18 -11.51 -6.92
C TYR A 73 6.86 -10.20 -7.33
N PRO A 74 8.18 -10.22 -7.60
CA PRO A 74 8.91 -9.03 -8.00
C PRO A 74 8.44 -8.51 -9.36
N MET A 75 8.37 -7.18 -9.51
CA MET A 75 7.87 -6.50 -10.71
C MET A 75 8.62 -6.90 -12.00
N SER A 76 9.87 -7.36 -11.88
CA SER A 76 10.67 -7.88 -13.00
C SER A 76 10.04 -9.12 -13.66
N ALA A 77 9.22 -9.88 -12.95
CA ALA A 77 8.56 -11.08 -13.45
C ALA A 77 7.32 -10.78 -14.33
N TYR A 78 6.78 -9.55 -14.26
CA TYR A 78 5.55 -9.19 -14.97
C TYR A 78 5.81 -8.53 -16.34
N PRO A 79 4.96 -8.80 -17.35
CA PRO A 79 4.97 -8.07 -18.63
C PRO A 79 4.67 -6.58 -18.45
N MET A 80 5.09 -5.74 -19.40
CA MET A 80 5.07 -4.27 -19.28
C MET A 80 3.67 -3.68 -18.99
N GLY A 81 2.60 -4.24 -19.56
CA GLY A 81 1.22 -3.78 -19.29
C GLY A 81 0.79 -3.97 -17.83
N TYR A 82 1.12 -5.12 -17.24
CA TYR A 82 0.84 -5.40 -15.83
C TYR A 82 1.73 -4.58 -14.88
N ARG A 83 2.97 -4.27 -15.28
CA ARG A 83 3.83 -3.35 -14.53
C ARG A 83 3.17 -1.98 -14.39
N VAL A 84 2.62 -1.42 -15.48
CA VAL A 84 1.89 -0.14 -15.43
C VAL A 84 0.69 -0.25 -14.48
N PHE A 85 -0.11 -1.30 -14.58
CA PHE A 85 -1.24 -1.49 -13.66
C PHE A 85 -0.82 -1.59 -12.18
N PHE A 86 0.17 -2.40 -11.84
CA PHE A 86 0.64 -2.55 -10.45
C PHE A 86 1.42 -1.35 -9.92
N THR A 87 2.04 -0.55 -10.80
CA THR A 87 2.73 0.69 -10.42
C THR A 87 1.76 1.85 -10.23
N PHE A 88 0.71 1.96 -11.06
CA PHE A 88 -0.19 3.13 -11.06
C PHE A 88 -1.54 2.89 -10.38
N VAL A 89 -2.06 1.66 -10.34
CA VAL A 89 -3.37 1.33 -9.76
C VAL A 89 -3.25 0.79 -8.34
N VAL A 90 -2.22 -0.01 -8.03
CA VAL A 90 -2.07 -0.69 -6.72
C VAL A 90 -0.76 -0.34 -6.00
N PRO A 91 -0.06 0.70 -6.48
CA PRO A 91 1.37 0.98 -6.26
C PRO A 91 2.17 -0.04 -5.43
N VAL A 92 2.22 -1.30 -5.87
CA VAL A 92 2.77 -2.39 -5.05
C VAL A 92 4.26 -2.17 -4.75
N SER A 93 5.01 -1.62 -5.73
CA SER A 93 6.41 -1.27 -5.56
C SER A 93 6.64 -0.31 -4.39
N PHE A 94 5.73 0.64 -4.18
CA PHE A 94 5.80 1.56 -3.05
C PHE A 94 5.47 0.87 -1.73
N LEU A 95 4.63 -0.16 -1.75
CA LEU A 95 4.24 -0.92 -0.56
C LEU A 95 5.31 -1.92 -0.08
N THR A 96 6.10 -2.48 -1.01
CA THR A 96 7.02 -3.59 -0.70
C THR A 96 8.49 -3.22 -0.94
N THR A 97 8.79 -2.67 -2.12
CA THR A 97 10.17 -2.56 -2.61
C THR A 97 10.85 -1.30 -2.09
N VAL A 98 10.17 -0.16 -2.11
CA VAL A 98 10.71 1.13 -1.63
C VAL A 98 11.10 1.09 -0.14
N PRO A 99 10.25 0.64 0.80
CA PRO A 99 10.67 0.54 2.20
C PRO A 99 11.80 -0.47 2.42
N ALA A 100 11.80 -1.60 1.71
CA ALA A 100 12.89 -2.57 1.79
C ALA A 100 14.22 -1.98 1.30
N GLN A 101 14.22 -1.27 0.17
CA GLN A 101 15.42 -0.60 -0.35
C GLN A 101 15.93 0.51 0.59
N ALA A 102 15.03 1.19 1.29
CA ALA A 102 15.41 2.19 2.30
C ALA A 102 16.16 1.56 3.47
N ILE A 103 15.64 0.44 3.99
CA ILE A 103 16.26 -0.31 5.08
C ILE A 103 17.58 -0.96 4.64
N LEU A 104 17.75 -1.28 3.35
CA LEU A 104 19.00 -1.82 2.81
C LEU A 104 20.03 -0.73 2.47
N GLY A 105 19.73 0.55 2.70
CA GLY A 105 20.62 1.67 2.34
C GLY A 105 20.76 1.91 0.83
N GLN A 106 19.88 1.32 0.00
CA GLN A 106 19.96 1.36 -1.47
C GLN A 106 18.93 2.31 -2.11
N ILE A 107 18.21 3.09 -1.31
CA ILE A 107 17.12 3.93 -1.81
C ILE A 107 17.64 5.16 -2.56
N GLN A 108 17.10 5.40 -3.75
CA GLN A 108 17.32 6.65 -4.47
C GLN A 108 16.32 7.70 -3.97
N VAL A 109 16.78 8.94 -3.81
CA VAL A 109 15.97 10.08 -3.34
C VAL A 109 14.70 10.27 -4.18
N VAL A 110 14.77 9.99 -5.49
CA VAL A 110 13.63 10.06 -6.41
C VAL A 110 12.48 9.13 -5.98
N TRP A 111 12.78 7.91 -5.53
CA TRP A 111 11.77 6.94 -5.07
C TRP A 111 11.13 7.40 -3.76
N LEU A 112 11.90 7.99 -2.86
CA LEU A 112 11.39 8.54 -1.60
C LEU A 112 10.42 9.70 -1.84
N ILE A 113 10.80 10.66 -2.68
CA ILE A 113 9.94 11.79 -3.06
C ILE A 113 8.67 11.29 -3.74
N SER A 114 8.80 10.33 -4.64
CA SER A 114 7.65 9.73 -5.34
C SER A 114 6.70 9.03 -4.37
N ALA A 115 7.22 8.34 -3.33
CA ALA A 115 6.41 7.69 -2.30
C ALA A 115 5.60 8.70 -1.49
N VAL A 116 6.23 9.81 -1.06
CA VAL A 116 5.56 10.89 -0.32
C VAL A 116 4.48 11.55 -1.17
N PHE A 117 4.81 11.91 -2.41
CA PHE A 117 3.87 12.53 -3.34
C PHE A 117 2.65 11.63 -3.59
N LEU A 118 2.89 10.34 -3.86
CA LEU A 118 1.84 9.38 -4.13
C LEU A 118 0.95 9.13 -2.91
N ALA A 119 1.54 9.04 -1.72
CA ALA A 119 0.80 8.88 -0.47
C ALA A 119 -0.15 10.06 -0.23
N LEU A 120 0.33 11.30 -0.37
CA LEU A 120 -0.51 12.49 -0.24
C LEU A 120 -1.59 12.54 -1.31
N PHE A 121 -1.23 12.31 -2.57
CA PHE A 121 -2.18 12.30 -3.68
C PHE A 121 -3.32 11.30 -3.45
N LEU A 122 -3.01 10.06 -3.11
CA LEU A 122 -4.02 9.02 -2.87
C LEU A 122 -4.87 9.29 -1.64
N PHE A 123 -4.30 9.86 -0.58
CA PHE A 123 -5.06 10.23 0.62
C PHE A 123 -6.09 11.33 0.36
N PHE A 124 -5.70 12.35 -0.41
CA PHE A 124 -6.65 13.39 -0.81
C PHE A 124 -7.69 12.86 -1.78
N LEU A 125 -7.28 12.00 -2.73
CA LEU A 125 -8.19 11.35 -3.66
C LEU A 125 -9.20 10.46 -2.94
N SER A 126 -8.78 9.69 -1.93
CA SER A 126 -9.66 8.83 -1.15
C SER A 126 -10.67 9.63 -0.33
N THR A 127 -10.23 10.74 0.26
CA THR A 127 -11.12 11.66 0.99
C THR A 127 -12.14 12.31 0.07
N TRP A 128 -11.71 12.75 -1.12
CA TRP A 128 -12.60 13.30 -2.14
C TRP A 128 -13.61 12.24 -2.62
N PHE A 129 -13.14 11.03 -2.90
CA PHE A 129 -13.95 9.92 -3.37
C PHE A 129 -15.03 9.52 -2.35
N TRP A 130 -14.66 9.51 -1.06
CA TRP A 130 -15.63 9.30 0.02
C TRP A 130 -16.72 10.37 0.08
N ARG A 131 -16.34 11.66 0.00
CA ARG A 131 -17.32 12.75 -0.03
C ARG A 131 -18.24 12.67 -1.25
N PHE A 132 -17.71 12.22 -2.38
CA PHE A 132 -18.50 11.95 -3.58
C PHE A 132 -19.47 10.78 -3.36
N ALA A 133 -19.01 9.67 -2.76
CA ALA A 133 -19.84 8.51 -2.45
C ALA A 133 -21.00 8.83 -1.50
N LEU A 134 -20.76 9.65 -0.48
CA LEU A 134 -21.79 10.09 0.47
C LEU A 134 -22.97 10.81 -0.19
N ARG A 135 -22.81 11.42 -1.37
CA ARG A 135 -23.93 12.06 -2.09
C ARG A 135 -25.00 11.07 -2.56
N PHE A 136 -24.63 9.80 -2.69
CA PHE A 136 -25.52 8.72 -3.11
C PHE A 136 -26.00 7.87 -1.94
N TYR A 137 -25.58 8.19 -0.72
CA TYR A 137 -26.11 7.59 0.48
C TYR A 137 -27.53 8.13 0.70
N THR A 138 -28.54 7.47 0.12
CA THR A 138 -29.94 7.78 0.36
C THR A 138 -30.26 7.47 1.82
N SER A 139 -30.53 8.52 2.60
CA SER A 139 -31.02 8.39 3.97
C SER A 139 -32.25 7.50 4.00
N ALA A 140 -32.16 6.35 4.68
CA ALA A 140 -33.32 5.60 5.12
C ALA A 140 -34.07 6.46 6.17
N SER A 141 -34.88 7.40 5.69
CA SER A 141 -35.82 8.16 6.51
C SER A 141 -37.23 7.74 6.10
N SER A 142 -37.75 6.74 6.80
CA SER A 142 -39.16 6.46 7.16
C SER A 142 -39.20 5.16 7.94
#